data_AF-A0A3M2G067-F1
#
_entry.id   AF-A0A3M2G067-F1
#
_cell.length_a   1.000
_cell.length_b   1.000
_cell.length_c   1.000
_cell.angle_alpha   90.00
_cell.angle_beta   90.00
_cell.angle_gamma   90.00
#
_symmetry.space_group_name_H-M   'P 1'
#
loop_
_entity.id
_entity.type
_entity.pdbx_description
1 polymer ?
#
loop_
_entity_poly.entity_id
_entity_poly.type
_entity_poly.pdbx_seq_one_letter_code
_entity_poly.pdbx_strand_id
1 'polypeptide(L)'
;MAIVLAFSGGLDTSFCVPYLIETYGEPVHTVTVNTGGLADGEADALAAKSRRLGAASHLTIDARRDLFDDHLSYLIKGNVLRGGVYPLCVGPERVVQARKVVEAARQLGARAVAHGSTGAGNDQVRFDVALRMLASDLDVLAPIRELGYSREQSSAYLAERGLPVPQKTTTYSINKGLWGTTIGGKETHTTDTPLPDEAYPDTVPPAAS
;
A
#
# COMPACT_ATOMS: atom_id res chain seq x y z
N MET A 1 13.60 -20.84 -0.15
CA MET A 1 12.40 -20.45 -0.93
C MET A 1 12.36 -18.93 -0.93
N ALA A 2 11.42 -18.28 -1.61
CA ALA A 2 11.39 -16.81 -1.70
C ALA A 2 10.16 -16.23 -1.01
N ILE A 3 10.25 -14.96 -0.62
CA ILE A 3 9.14 -14.18 -0.05
C ILE A 3 8.86 -13.00 -0.97
N VAL A 4 7.59 -12.79 -1.32
CA VAL A 4 7.16 -11.60 -2.06
C VAL A 4 6.50 -10.60 -1.13
N LEU A 5 7.06 -9.40 -1.04
CA LEU A 5 6.53 -8.30 -0.23
C LEU A 5 5.74 -7.31 -1.10
N ALA A 6 4.48 -7.07 -0.76
CA ALA A 6 3.74 -5.91 -1.24
C ALA A 6 4.40 -4.63 -0.73
N PHE A 7 4.97 -3.83 -1.62
CA PHE A 7 5.87 -2.73 -1.29
C PHE A 7 5.31 -1.38 -1.75
N SER A 8 5.19 -0.44 -0.80
CA SER A 8 4.80 0.95 -1.07
C SER A 8 5.94 1.95 -0.84
N GLY A 9 7.09 1.49 -0.34
CA GLY A 9 8.22 2.36 0.02
C GLY A 9 7.98 3.26 1.23
N GLY A 10 6.84 3.13 1.91
CA GLY A 10 6.61 3.68 3.24
C GLY A 10 7.49 3.01 4.29
N LEU A 11 7.54 3.59 5.49
CA LEU A 11 8.38 3.08 6.58
C LEU A 11 8.12 1.61 6.86
N ASP A 12 6.85 1.23 7.01
CA ASP A 12 6.43 -0.11 7.42
C ASP A 12 6.90 -1.18 6.43
N THR A 13 6.63 -1.00 5.13
CA THR A 13 7.14 -1.90 4.10
C THR A 13 8.66 -1.82 3.93
N SER A 14 9.28 -0.69 4.25
CA SER A 14 10.75 -0.55 4.18
C SER A 14 11.43 -1.33 5.31
N PHE A 15 10.84 -1.35 6.51
CA PHE A 15 11.26 -2.21 7.61
C PHE A 15 11.13 -3.69 7.26
N CYS A 16 10.02 -4.10 6.61
CA CYS A 16 9.77 -5.50 6.30
C CYS A 16 10.87 -6.14 5.43
N VAL A 17 11.52 -5.39 4.51
CA VAL A 17 12.53 -5.96 3.62
C VAL A 17 13.71 -6.59 4.39
N PRO A 18 14.53 -5.82 5.14
CA PRO A 18 15.64 -6.39 5.91
C PRO A 18 15.15 -7.34 7.00
N TYR A 19 14.01 -7.05 7.65
CA TYR A 19 13.47 -7.93 8.70
C TYR A 19 13.16 -9.34 8.18
N LEU A 20 12.48 -9.46 7.03
CA LEU A 20 12.15 -10.76 6.44
C LEU A 20 13.40 -11.51 5.98
N ILE A 21 14.39 -10.80 5.43
CA ILE A 21 15.68 -11.39 5.04
C ILE A 21 16.39 -11.97 6.26
N GLU A 22 16.52 -11.19 7.34
CA GLU A 22 17.21 -11.59 8.57
C GLU A 22 16.48 -12.71 9.31
N THR A 23 15.15 -12.67 9.35
CA THR A 23 14.33 -13.63 10.11
C THR A 23 14.25 -14.99 9.43
N TYR A 24 14.12 -15.02 8.10
CA TYR A 24 13.89 -16.26 7.35
C TYR A 24 15.12 -16.75 6.57
N GLY A 25 16.14 -15.91 6.38
CA GLY A 25 17.30 -16.26 5.55
C GLY A 25 16.94 -16.48 4.08
N GLU A 26 15.82 -15.92 3.62
CA GLU A 26 15.25 -16.11 2.30
C GLU A 26 15.34 -14.81 1.46
N PRO A 27 15.53 -14.91 0.12
CA PRO A 27 15.44 -13.76 -0.75
C PRO A 27 14.04 -13.13 -0.70
N VAL A 28 14.01 -11.82 -0.48
CA VAL A 28 12.80 -11.01 -0.51
C VAL A 28 12.73 -10.28 -1.85
N HIS A 29 11.66 -10.53 -2.61
CA HIS A 29 11.31 -9.78 -3.81
C HIS A 29 10.21 -8.79 -3.47
N THR A 30 10.33 -7.55 -3.91
CA THR A 30 9.30 -6.53 -3.65
C THR A 30 8.44 -6.32 -4.89
N VAL A 31 7.15 -6.11 -4.67
CA VAL A 31 6.18 -5.86 -5.74
C VAL A 31 5.39 -4.60 -5.41
N THR A 32 5.44 -3.63 -6.31
CA THR A 32 4.57 -2.45 -6.30
C THR A 32 3.56 -2.57 -7.43
N VAL A 33 2.29 -2.36 -7.12
CA VAL A 33 1.20 -2.45 -8.11
C VAL A 33 0.62 -1.06 -8.32
N ASN A 34 0.82 -0.51 -9.52
CA ASN A 34 0.31 0.78 -9.93
C ASN A 34 -1.16 0.68 -10.33
N THR A 35 -2.03 1.17 -9.45
CA THR A 35 -3.47 1.33 -9.69
C THR A 35 -3.85 2.77 -10.08
N GLY A 36 -2.88 3.61 -10.43
CA GLY A 36 -3.06 5.01 -10.85
C GLY A 36 -2.67 6.04 -9.79
N GLY A 37 -2.14 5.61 -8.65
CA GLY A 37 -1.66 6.48 -7.58
C GLY A 37 -0.18 6.85 -7.67
N LEU A 38 0.63 6.18 -8.51
CA LEU A 38 2.05 6.49 -8.63
C LEU A 38 2.30 7.69 -9.54
N ALA A 39 3.08 8.65 -9.06
CA ALA A 39 3.54 9.78 -9.84
C ALA A 39 4.72 9.41 -10.76
N ASP A 40 5.01 10.29 -11.74
CA ASP A 40 6.15 10.14 -12.62
C ASP A 40 7.47 10.10 -11.82
N GLY A 41 8.34 9.13 -12.13
CA GLY A 41 9.61 8.90 -11.43
C GLY A 41 9.49 8.22 -10.05
N GLU A 42 8.28 8.09 -9.49
CA GLU A 42 8.08 7.41 -8.20
C GLU A 42 8.39 5.91 -8.30
N ALA A 43 8.03 5.27 -9.41
CA ALA A 43 8.33 3.86 -9.65
C ALA A 43 9.85 3.58 -9.61
N ASP A 44 10.66 4.44 -10.23
CA ASP A 44 12.13 4.30 -10.21
C ASP A 44 12.70 4.54 -8.81
N ALA A 45 12.14 5.50 -8.08
CA ALA A 45 12.51 5.78 -6.69
C ALA A 45 12.18 4.59 -5.76
N LEU A 46 11.04 3.93 -5.96
CA LEU A 46 10.66 2.71 -5.23
C LEU A 46 11.60 1.54 -5.55
N ALA A 47 11.92 1.34 -6.83
CA ALA A 47 12.88 0.31 -7.24
C ALA A 47 14.26 0.54 -6.62
N ALA A 48 14.76 1.78 -6.66
CA ALA A 48 16.04 2.15 -6.06
C ALA A 48 16.03 1.96 -4.53
N LYS A 49 14.96 2.39 -3.85
CA LYS A 49 14.80 2.21 -2.41
C LYS A 49 14.76 0.73 -2.02
N SER A 50 14.00 -0.08 -2.76
CA SER A 50 13.92 -1.53 -2.54
C SER A 50 15.29 -2.20 -2.60
N ARG A 51 16.10 -1.86 -3.62
CA ARG A 51 17.47 -2.37 -3.74
C ARG A 51 18.35 -1.96 -2.56
N ARG A 52 18.27 -0.70 -2.13
CA ARG A 52 19.03 -0.19 -0.97
C ARG A 52 18.66 -0.87 0.35
N LEU A 53 17.44 -1.40 0.46
CA LEU A 53 16.97 -2.14 1.63
C LEU A 53 17.40 -3.63 1.61
N GLY A 54 17.99 -4.11 0.52
CA GLY A 54 18.49 -5.48 0.40
C GLY A 54 17.56 -6.44 -0.36
N ALA A 55 16.50 -5.96 -1.00
CA ALA A 55 15.63 -6.83 -1.80
C ALA A 55 16.38 -7.49 -2.97
N ALA A 56 16.10 -8.77 -3.22
CA ALA A 56 16.70 -9.55 -4.30
C ALA A 56 16.25 -9.07 -5.70
N SER A 57 15.00 -8.65 -5.84
CA SER A 57 14.51 -7.92 -7.01
C SER A 57 13.32 -7.03 -6.66
N HIS A 58 12.94 -6.16 -7.60
CA HIS A 58 11.77 -5.31 -7.51
C HIS A 58 10.96 -5.40 -8.80
N LEU A 59 9.64 -5.53 -8.69
CA LEU A 59 8.72 -5.50 -9.81
C LEU A 59 7.69 -4.39 -9.62
N THR A 60 7.52 -3.56 -10.64
CA THR A 60 6.40 -2.61 -10.74
C THR A 60 5.41 -3.13 -11.77
N ILE A 61 4.18 -3.39 -11.34
CA ILE A 61 3.09 -3.92 -12.19
C ILE A 61 2.11 -2.79 -12.46
N ASP A 62 1.84 -2.48 -13.74
CA ASP A 62 0.73 -1.61 -14.10
C ASP A 62 -0.58 -2.40 -14.10
N ALA A 63 -1.51 -2.03 -13.21
CA ALA A 63 -2.81 -2.66 -13.05
C ALA A 63 -3.96 -1.65 -13.19
N ARG A 64 -3.70 -0.48 -13.79
CA ARG A 64 -4.73 0.55 -14.03
C ARG A 64 -5.88 0.01 -14.88
N ARG A 65 -5.54 -0.81 -15.89
CA ARG A 65 -6.53 -1.43 -16.77
C ARG A 65 -7.35 -2.49 -16.04
N ASP A 66 -6.70 -3.38 -15.28
CA ASP A 66 -7.39 -4.36 -14.42
C ASP A 66 -8.37 -3.67 -13.45
N LEU A 67 -7.94 -2.60 -12.79
CA LEU A 67 -8.79 -1.83 -11.89
C LEU A 67 -10.04 -1.31 -12.60
N PHE A 68 -9.88 -0.72 -13.79
CA PHE A 68 -11.00 -0.20 -14.54
C PHE A 68 -11.96 -1.30 -15.01
N ASP A 69 -11.44 -2.31 -15.69
CA ASP A 69 -12.26 -3.35 -16.30
C ASP A 69 -13.00 -4.17 -15.24
N ASP A 70 -12.28 -4.63 -14.20
CA ASP A 70 -12.83 -5.54 -13.19
C ASP A 70 -13.70 -4.84 -12.14
N HIS A 71 -13.49 -3.55 -11.88
CA HIS A 71 -14.14 -2.86 -10.78
C HIS A 71 -14.78 -1.52 -11.17
N LEU A 72 -14.01 -0.54 -11.65
CA LEU A 72 -14.54 0.83 -11.83
C LEU A 72 -15.67 0.87 -12.86
N SER A 73 -15.57 0.08 -13.93
CA SER A 73 -16.60 0.00 -14.95
C SER A 73 -17.95 -0.44 -14.36
N TYR A 74 -17.95 -1.34 -13.38
CA TYR A 74 -19.15 -1.80 -12.70
C TYR A 74 -19.65 -0.82 -11.64
N LEU A 75 -18.75 -0.15 -10.91
CA LEU A 75 -19.12 0.93 -9.99
C LEU A 75 -19.83 2.07 -10.74
N ILE A 76 -19.34 2.42 -11.93
CA ILE A 76 -19.96 3.42 -12.82
C ILE A 76 -21.32 2.92 -13.31
N LYS A 77 -21.39 1.72 -13.92
CA LYS A 77 -22.65 1.16 -14.45
C LYS A 77 -23.73 1.02 -13.36
N GLY A 78 -23.33 0.72 -12.14
CA GLY A 78 -24.21 0.53 -11.00
C GLY A 78 -24.53 1.81 -10.22
N ASN A 79 -23.94 2.97 -10.58
CA ASN A 79 -24.02 4.21 -9.81
C ASN A 79 -23.74 3.99 -8.30
N VAL A 80 -22.69 3.21 -7.99
CA VAL A 80 -22.44 2.73 -6.64
C VAL A 80 -21.90 3.85 -5.75
N LEU A 81 -22.66 4.20 -4.70
CA LEU A 81 -22.25 5.16 -3.68
C LEU A 81 -22.50 4.58 -2.28
N ARG A 82 -21.43 4.38 -1.51
CA ARG A 82 -21.53 4.00 -0.09
C ARG A 82 -22.11 5.17 0.70
N GLY A 83 -23.19 4.89 1.43
CA GLY A 83 -23.93 5.91 2.18
C GLY A 83 -24.51 7.01 1.28
N GLY A 84 -24.72 6.74 -0.01
CA GLY A 84 -25.21 7.72 -0.98
C GLY A 84 -24.23 8.82 -1.37
N VAL A 85 -23.00 8.82 -0.85
CA VAL A 85 -22.04 9.92 -1.03
C VAL A 85 -20.64 9.49 -1.47
N TYR A 86 -20.19 8.29 -1.11
CA TYR A 86 -18.80 7.88 -1.31
C TYR A 86 -18.64 6.82 -2.41
N PRO A 87 -17.89 7.07 -3.50
CA PRO A 87 -17.82 6.18 -4.65
C PRO A 87 -16.83 5.01 -4.49
N LEU A 88 -16.45 4.63 -3.26
CA LEU A 88 -15.58 3.48 -2.96
C LEU A 88 -14.16 3.57 -3.58
N CYS A 89 -13.47 4.71 -3.46
CA CYS A 89 -12.16 4.94 -4.08
C CYS A 89 -11.05 3.92 -3.71
N VAL A 90 -10.97 3.48 -2.45
CA VAL A 90 -9.79 2.72 -1.97
C VAL A 90 -9.98 1.19 -2.05
N GLY A 91 -11.18 0.71 -1.76
CA GLY A 91 -11.44 -0.73 -1.58
C GLY A 91 -11.07 -1.60 -2.79
N PRO A 92 -11.58 -1.28 -4.00
CA PRO A 92 -11.25 -1.99 -5.23
C PRO A 92 -9.75 -2.08 -5.53
N GLU A 93 -9.01 -0.99 -5.27
CA GLU A 93 -7.57 -0.95 -5.51
C GLU A 93 -6.83 -2.01 -4.69
N ARG A 94 -7.19 -2.17 -3.41
CA ARG A 94 -6.57 -3.17 -2.53
C ARG A 94 -6.78 -4.60 -3.02
N VAL A 95 -7.95 -4.91 -3.60
CA VAL A 95 -8.24 -6.23 -4.17
C VAL A 95 -7.37 -6.50 -5.39
N VAL A 96 -7.27 -5.54 -6.31
CA VAL A 96 -6.42 -5.66 -7.50
C VAL A 96 -4.94 -5.77 -7.12
N GLN A 97 -4.48 -4.93 -6.19
CA GLN A 97 -3.11 -4.97 -5.67
C GLN A 97 -2.78 -6.34 -5.05
N ALA A 98 -3.65 -6.87 -4.19
CA ALA A 98 -3.46 -8.18 -3.57
C ALA A 98 -3.40 -9.30 -4.62
N ARG A 99 -4.32 -9.29 -5.59
CA ARG A 99 -4.34 -10.25 -6.71
C ARG A 99 -3.03 -10.25 -7.49
N LYS A 100 -2.54 -9.08 -7.90
CA LYS A 100 -1.29 -8.95 -8.66
C LYS A 100 -0.06 -9.36 -7.85
N VAL A 101 -0.03 -9.08 -6.55
CA VAL A 101 1.06 -9.54 -5.66
C VAL A 101 1.08 -11.07 -5.56
N VAL A 102 -0.07 -11.72 -5.41
CA VAL A 102 -0.18 -13.19 -5.36
C VAL A 102 0.19 -13.82 -6.71
N GLU A 103 -0.26 -13.25 -7.82
CA GLU A 103 0.14 -13.69 -9.17
C GLU A 103 1.67 -13.63 -9.33
N ALA A 104 2.31 -12.53 -8.92
CA ALA A 104 3.76 -12.39 -8.94
C ALA A 104 4.48 -13.39 -8.01
N ALA A 105 3.94 -13.64 -6.82
CA ALA A 105 4.46 -14.63 -5.88
C ALA A 105 4.49 -16.04 -6.48
N ARG A 106 3.41 -16.45 -7.14
CA ARG A 106 3.35 -17.75 -7.83
C ARG A 106 4.33 -17.83 -9.00
N GLN A 107 4.46 -16.77 -9.79
CA GLN A 107 5.43 -16.72 -10.89
C GLN A 107 6.88 -16.82 -10.41
N LEU A 108 7.19 -16.25 -9.26
CA LEU A 108 8.51 -16.29 -8.63
C LEU A 108 8.76 -17.57 -7.83
N GLY A 109 7.78 -18.47 -7.72
CA GLY A 109 7.90 -19.67 -6.88
C GLY A 109 8.09 -19.34 -5.40
N ALA A 110 7.54 -18.21 -4.94
CA ALA A 110 7.59 -17.80 -3.55
C ALA A 110 6.72 -18.73 -2.69
N ARG A 111 7.15 -19.00 -1.46
CA ARG A 111 6.33 -19.76 -0.50
C ARG A 111 5.37 -18.87 0.28
N ALA A 112 5.67 -17.57 0.33
CA ALA A 112 4.98 -16.62 1.17
C ALA A 112 4.79 -15.27 0.47
N VAL A 113 3.69 -14.62 0.81
CA VAL A 113 3.44 -13.20 0.55
C VAL A 113 3.50 -12.43 1.86
N ALA A 114 4.07 -11.23 1.84
CA ALA A 114 4.18 -10.35 2.98
C ALA A 114 3.53 -8.99 2.69
N HIS A 115 3.06 -8.32 3.74
CA HIS A 115 2.58 -6.94 3.65
C HIS A 115 2.89 -6.14 4.93
N GLY A 116 2.98 -4.82 4.80
CA GLY A 116 3.31 -3.91 5.89
C GLY A 116 2.11 -3.27 6.59
N SER A 117 0.91 -3.86 6.52
CA SER A 117 -0.26 -3.24 7.15
C SER A 117 -0.18 -3.33 8.67
N THR A 118 -0.52 -2.25 9.36
CA THR A 118 -0.62 -2.22 10.82
C THR A 118 -1.85 -2.98 11.31
N GLY A 119 -1.99 -3.12 12.63
CA GLY A 119 -3.20 -3.64 13.30
C GLY A 119 -4.39 -2.66 13.35
N ALA A 120 -4.28 -1.49 12.71
CA ALA A 120 -5.24 -0.39 12.82
C ALA A 120 -5.74 0.07 11.45
N GLY A 121 -7.06 0.25 11.31
CA GLY A 121 -7.71 0.80 10.13
C GLY A 121 -8.31 -0.24 9.18
N ASN A 122 -9.18 0.22 8.29
CA ASN A 122 -9.96 -0.64 7.40
C ASN A 122 -9.14 -1.29 6.27
N ASP A 123 -8.00 -0.69 5.92
CA ASP A 123 -7.17 -1.16 4.80
C ASP A 123 -6.41 -2.45 5.14
N GLN A 124 -6.09 -2.69 6.42
CA GLN A 124 -5.55 -3.97 6.87
C GLN A 124 -6.54 -5.10 6.58
N VAL A 125 -7.82 -4.92 6.96
CA VAL A 125 -8.84 -5.96 6.76
C VAL A 125 -8.98 -6.26 5.27
N ARG A 126 -9.02 -5.24 4.41
CA ARG A 126 -9.22 -5.43 2.97
C ARG A 126 -8.05 -6.16 2.32
N PHE A 127 -6.82 -5.74 2.61
CA PHE A 127 -5.65 -6.33 1.97
C PHE A 127 -5.33 -7.72 2.54
N ASP A 128 -5.43 -7.91 3.85
CA ASP A 128 -5.19 -9.20 4.51
C ASP A 128 -6.24 -10.24 4.14
N VAL A 129 -7.53 -9.86 4.12
CA VAL A 129 -8.60 -10.77 3.69
C VAL A 129 -8.43 -11.12 2.21
N ALA A 130 -8.15 -10.15 1.34
CA ALA A 130 -7.91 -10.43 -0.07
C ALA A 130 -6.73 -11.39 -0.27
N LEU A 131 -5.60 -11.15 0.42
CA LEU A 131 -4.45 -12.05 0.36
C LEU A 131 -4.80 -13.45 0.86
N ARG A 132 -5.42 -13.59 2.03
CA ARG A 132 -5.81 -14.90 2.58
C ARG A 132 -6.77 -15.67 1.67
N MET A 133 -7.68 -14.97 1.00
CA MET A 133 -8.61 -15.59 0.05
C MET A 133 -7.91 -16.01 -1.24
N LEU A 134 -6.99 -15.18 -1.75
CA LEU A 134 -6.34 -15.38 -3.04
C LEU A 134 -5.12 -16.31 -2.95
N ALA A 135 -4.51 -16.43 -1.77
CA ALA A 135 -3.23 -17.08 -1.51
C ALA A 135 -3.39 -18.30 -0.58
N SER A 136 -4.45 -19.11 -0.76
CA SER A 136 -4.70 -20.30 0.07
C SER A 136 -3.56 -21.34 0.05
N ASP A 137 -2.68 -21.25 -0.94
CA ASP A 137 -1.49 -22.06 -1.18
C ASP A 137 -0.18 -21.42 -0.69
N LEU A 138 -0.22 -20.19 -0.13
CA LEU A 138 0.95 -19.43 0.31
C LEU A 138 0.81 -18.99 1.77
N ASP A 139 1.93 -18.87 2.48
CA ASP A 139 1.94 -18.23 3.79
C ASP A 139 1.68 -16.71 3.64
N VAL A 140 0.87 -16.13 4.53
CA VAL A 140 0.65 -14.67 4.59
C VAL A 140 1.34 -14.10 5.83
N LEU A 141 2.36 -13.27 5.61
CA LEU A 141 3.18 -12.66 6.66
C LEU A 141 2.83 -11.19 6.85
N ALA A 142 2.69 -10.74 8.11
CA ALA A 142 2.44 -9.34 8.44
C ALA A 142 3.33 -8.85 9.59
N PRO A 143 4.65 -8.67 9.36
CA PRO A 143 5.62 -8.44 10.44
C PRO A 143 5.28 -7.26 11.36
N ILE A 144 4.84 -6.13 10.80
CA ILE A 144 4.52 -4.92 11.57
C ILE A 144 3.40 -5.19 12.57
N ARG A 145 2.38 -5.94 12.15
CA ARG A 145 1.25 -6.32 12.99
C ARG A 145 1.63 -7.39 14.02
N GLU A 146 2.37 -8.40 13.60
CA GLU A 146 2.79 -9.51 14.45
C GLU A 146 3.73 -9.06 15.57
N LEU A 147 4.62 -8.11 15.28
CA LEU A 147 5.55 -7.56 16.26
C LEU A 147 4.96 -6.40 17.07
N GLY A 148 3.89 -5.77 16.58
CA GLY A 148 3.30 -4.58 17.20
C GLY A 148 4.25 -3.37 17.22
N TYR A 149 5.14 -3.25 16.23
CA TYR A 149 6.16 -2.20 16.22
C TYR A 149 5.57 -0.80 16.02
N SER A 150 6.03 0.13 16.84
CA SER A 150 5.78 1.56 16.65
C SER A 150 6.60 2.11 15.48
N ARG A 151 6.22 3.30 15.02
CA ARG A 151 6.96 4.01 13.96
C ARG A 151 8.40 4.28 14.37
N GLU A 152 8.63 4.62 15.63
CA GLU A 152 9.93 4.90 16.22
C GLU A 152 10.79 3.64 16.23
N GLN A 153 10.22 2.49 16.61
CA GLN A 153 10.92 1.20 16.60
C GLN A 153 11.34 0.79 15.18
N SER A 154 10.43 0.88 14.21
CA SER A 154 10.75 0.59 12.80
C SER A 154 11.81 1.55 12.25
N SER A 155 11.80 2.81 12.67
CA SER A 155 12.81 3.81 12.26
C SER A 155 14.17 3.53 12.87
N ALA A 156 14.22 3.21 14.16
CA ALA A 156 15.45 2.85 14.87
C ALA A 156 16.08 1.59 14.26
N TYR A 157 15.28 0.56 13.99
CA TYR A 157 15.74 -0.68 13.37
C TYR A 157 16.48 -0.45 12.05
N LEU A 158 15.93 0.41 11.18
CA LEU A 158 16.53 0.77 9.90
C LEU A 158 17.79 1.63 10.10
N ALA A 159 17.74 2.61 11.01
CA ALA A 159 18.86 3.50 11.29
C ALA A 159 20.09 2.76 11.84
N GLU A 160 19.88 1.82 12.77
CA GLU A 160 20.94 0.98 13.35
C GLU A 160 21.67 0.13 12.30
N ARG A 161 21.00 -0.18 11.19
CA ARG A 161 21.55 -0.93 10.04
C ARG A 161 22.10 -0.03 8.94
N GLY A 162 22.11 1.29 9.13
CA GLY A 162 22.52 2.25 8.10
C GLY A 162 21.60 2.26 6.87
N LEU A 163 20.36 1.80 7.01
CA LEU A 163 19.39 1.68 5.92
C LEU A 163 18.55 2.97 5.79
N PRO A 164 17.98 3.25 4.59
CA PRO A 164 17.15 4.43 4.39
C PRO A 164 15.91 4.41 5.30
N VAL A 165 15.73 5.48 6.08
CA VAL A 165 14.54 5.70 6.91
C VAL A 165 13.58 6.66 6.22
N PRO A 166 12.40 6.21 5.74
CA PRO A 166 11.40 7.10 5.16
C PRO A 166 10.88 8.11 6.19
N GLN A 167 10.97 9.40 5.86
CA GLN A 167 10.42 10.47 6.70
C GLN A 167 8.89 10.48 6.68
N LYS A 168 8.28 11.06 7.71
CA LYS A 168 6.83 11.31 7.72
C LYS A 168 6.60 12.57 6.89
N THR A 169 6.07 12.40 5.68
CA THR A 169 5.91 13.49 4.72
C THR A 169 4.61 14.26 4.91
N THR A 170 3.59 13.65 5.51
CA THR A 170 2.26 14.27 5.61
C THR A 170 1.62 14.08 6.98
N THR A 171 0.81 15.06 7.34
CA THR A 171 -0.06 15.04 8.51
C THR A 171 -1.30 14.17 8.28
N TYR A 172 -1.79 14.14 7.03
CA TYR A 172 -2.95 13.38 6.59
C TYR A 172 -2.53 12.06 5.93
N SER A 173 -3.38 11.05 6.06
CA SER A 173 -3.33 9.85 5.22
C SER A 173 -4.07 10.15 3.93
N ILE A 174 -3.32 10.26 2.83
CA ILE A 174 -3.85 10.55 1.50
C ILE A 174 -3.69 9.30 0.65
N ASN A 175 -4.81 8.71 0.23
CA ASN A 175 -4.85 7.61 -0.73
C ASN A 175 -5.32 8.17 -2.06
N LYS A 176 -4.35 8.47 -2.94
CA LYS A 176 -4.59 8.91 -4.31
C LYS A 176 -4.66 7.69 -5.21
N GLY A 177 -5.67 7.64 -6.06
CA GLY A 177 -5.95 6.53 -6.95
C GLY A 177 -6.50 7.00 -8.29
N LEU A 178 -6.61 6.09 -9.25
CA LEU A 178 -7.19 6.40 -10.57
C LEU A 178 -8.65 6.87 -10.46
N TRP A 179 -9.40 6.32 -9.50
CA TRP A 179 -10.82 6.59 -9.33
C TRP A 179 -11.11 7.84 -8.50
N GLY A 180 -10.21 8.20 -7.59
CA GLY A 180 -10.33 9.39 -6.77
C GLY A 180 -9.39 9.37 -5.57
N THR A 181 -9.38 10.47 -4.83
CA THR A 181 -8.53 10.65 -3.65
C THR A 181 -9.35 10.53 -2.37
N THR A 182 -8.91 9.70 -1.44
CA THR A 182 -9.48 9.63 -0.07
C THR A 182 -8.49 10.23 0.92
N ILE A 183 -8.95 11.22 1.69
CA ILE A 183 -8.16 11.92 2.70
C ILE A 183 -8.70 11.55 4.08
N GLY A 184 -7.81 11.25 5.01
CA GLY A 184 -8.17 10.99 6.40
C GLY A 184 -7.10 11.48 7.38
N GLY A 185 -7.51 11.70 8.62
CA GLY A 185 -6.66 12.17 9.71
C GLY A 185 -7.17 13.50 10.30
N LYS A 186 -6.71 13.80 11.52
CA LYS A 186 -7.01 15.04 12.26
C LYS A 186 -8.49 15.44 12.22
N GLU A 187 -8.86 16.47 11.46
CA GLU A 187 -10.19 17.07 11.36
C GLU A 187 -11.22 16.06 10.84
N THR A 188 -10.81 15.01 10.11
CA THR A 188 -11.74 13.95 9.70
C THR A 188 -12.15 13.01 10.84
N HIS A 189 -11.61 13.17 12.04
CA HIS A 189 -12.00 12.38 13.21
C HIS A 189 -13.19 12.99 13.96
N THR A 190 -13.52 14.24 13.65
CA THR A 190 -14.58 15.02 14.28
C THR A 190 -15.43 15.68 13.20
N THR A 191 -16.52 16.36 13.58
CA THR A 191 -17.46 16.99 12.64
C THR A 191 -17.59 18.50 12.85
N ASP A 192 -16.79 19.05 13.74
CA ASP A 192 -16.78 20.44 14.19
C ASP A 192 -15.92 21.35 13.32
N THR A 193 -14.92 20.80 12.62
CA THR A 193 -14.05 21.55 11.70
C THR A 193 -14.00 20.92 10.30
N PRO A 194 -13.96 21.75 9.24
CA PRO A 194 -13.72 21.25 7.88
C PRO A 194 -12.24 20.89 7.68
N LEU A 195 -11.96 20.10 6.65
CA LEU A 195 -10.61 19.91 6.13
C LEU A 195 -10.06 21.25 5.61
N PRO A 196 -8.83 21.64 5.97
CA PRO A 196 -8.22 22.88 5.47
C PRO A 196 -7.73 22.71 4.03
N ASP A 197 -7.56 23.82 3.31
CA ASP A 197 -7.23 23.83 1.87
C ASP A 197 -5.93 23.08 1.55
N GLU A 198 -4.91 23.18 2.43
CA GLU A 198 -3.65 22.47 2.26
C GLU A 198 -3.76 20.94 2.37
N ALA A 199 -4.88 20.40 2.85
CA ALA A 199 -5.12 18.97 2.91
C ALA A 199 -5.45 18.36 1.53
N TYR A 200 -5.88 19.19 0.57
CA TYR A 200 -6.28 18.74 -0.75
C TYR A 200 -5.10 18.76 -1.73
N PRO A 201 -4.65 17.61 -2.27
CA PRO A 201 -3.42 17.55 -3.07
C PRO A 201 -3.59 18.01 -4.53
N ASP A 202 -4.78 17.85 -5.11
CA ASP A 202 -4.98 17.95 -6.56
C ASP A 202 -6.25 18.75 -6.95
N THR A 203 -6.75 19.60 -6.06
CA THR A 203 -7.97 20.39 -6.33
C THR A 203 -7.73 21.87 -6.10
N VAL A 204 -8.36 22.69 -6.93
CA VAL A 204 -8.50 24.13 -6.67
C VAL A 204 -9.80 24.37 -5.90
N PRO A 205 -9.82 25.31 -4.94
CA PRO A 205 -11.06 25.71 -4.29
C PRO A 205 -12.11 26.10 -5.35
N PRO A 206 -13.39 25.74 -5.15
CA PRO A 206 -14.45 26.18 -6.06
C PRO A 206 -14.47 27.71 -6.12
N ALA A 207 -14.71 28.25 -7.32
CA ALA A 207 -14.88 29.70 -7.47
C ALA A 207 -16.04 30.16 -6.57
N ALA A 208 -15.84 31.29 -5.86
CA ALA A 208 -16.91 31.90 -5.08
C ALA A 208 -18.08 32.22 -6.02
N SER A 209 -19.23 31.63 -5.74
CA SER A 209 -20.50 31.86 -6.43
C SER A 209 -21.06 33.24 -6.14
#